data_AF-A0A558J3W1-F1
#
_entry.id   AF-A0A558J3W1-F1
#
_cell.length_a   1.000
_cell.length_b   1.000
_cell.length_c   1.000
_cell.angle_alpha   90.00
_cell.angle_beta   90.00
_cell.angle_gamma   90.00
#
_symmetry.space_group_name_H-M   'P 1'
#
loop_
_entity.id
_entity.type
_entity.pdbx_description
1 polymer ?
#
loop_
_entity_poly.entity_id
_entity_poly.type
_entity_poly.pdbx_seq_one_letter_code
_entity_poly.pdbx_strand_id
1 'polypeptide(L)'
;MKGTVVGINPRKGFIAIRIDDGDITVAELLGDYNVDLRDRIRGDLEALGGEYFYNLTKQEELDVFVQGTGCSDHNARLLLA
;
A
#
# COMPACT_ATOMS: atom_id res chain seq x y z
N MET A 1 10.54 -2.25 -5.55
CA MET A 1 9.49 -2.83 -6.43
C MET A 1 8.46 -1.77 -6.82
N LYS A 2 7.53 -2.09 -7.71
CA LYS A 2 6.41 -1.22 -8.07
C LYS A 2 5.09 -1.97 -7.95
N GLY A 3 4.02 -1.24 -7.67
CA GLY A 3 2.68 -1.80 -7.62
C GLY A 3 1.62 -0.74 -7.84
N THR A 4 0.37 -1.17 -7.81
CA THR A 4 -0.81 -0.35 -8.07
C THR A 4 -1.77 -0.43 -6.90
N VAL A 5 -2.28 0.71 -6.44
CA VAL A 5 -3.29 0.74 -5.37
C VAL A 5 -4.60 0.10 -5.87
N VAL A 6 -5.04 -0.96 -5.20
CA VAL A 6 -6.25 -1.75 -5.54
C VAL A 6 -7.33 -1.72 -4.46
N GLY A 7 -7.01 -1.17 -3.28
CA GLY A 7 -7.98 -1.02 -2.19
C GLY A 7 -7.54 0.08 -1.23
N ILE A 8 -8.52 0.75 -0.62
CA ILE A 8 -8.30 1.84 0.34
C ILE A 8 -9.35 1.72 1.45
N ASN A 9 -8.90 1.86 2.70
CA ASN A 9 -9.77 2.13 3.84
C ASN A 9 -9.39 3.48 4.45
N PRO A 10 -10.09 4.56 4.10
CA PRO A 10 -9.75 5.90 4.56
C PRO A 10 -10.02 6.10 6.06
N ARG A 11 -10.86 5.27 6.70
CA ARG A 11 -11.12 5.38 8.14
C ARG A 11 -9.93 4.90 8.98
N LYS A 12 -9.18 3.92 8.46
CA LYS A 12 -7.96 3.38 9.09
C LYS A 12 -6.68 3.97 8.51
N GLY A 13 -6.76 4.70 7.39
CA GLY A 13 -5.58 5.13 6.65
C GLY A 13 -4.87 3.99 5.91
N PHE A 14 -5.55 2.87 5.62
CA PHE A 14 -4.91 1.69 5.02
C PHE A 14 -5.06 1.70 3.49
N ILE A 15 -4.03 1.21 2.81
CA ILE A 15 -4.02 0.98 1.38
C ILE A 15 -3.57 -0.46 1.07
N ALA A 16 -4.14 -1.05 0.03
CA ALA A 16 -3.67 -2.30 -0.55
C ALA A 16 -3.05 -2.04 -1.92
N ILE A 17 -1.85 -2.56 -2.13
CA ILE A 17 -1.03 -2.38 -3.32
C ILE A 17 -0.83 -3.75 -3.95
N ARG A 18 -1.30 -3.94 -5.18
CA ARG A 18 -0.96 -5.12 -5.96
C ARG A 18 0.39 -4.89 -6.60
N ILE A 19 1.38 -5.68 -6.20
CA ILE A 19 2.71 -5.66 -6.78
C ILE A 19 2.60 -6.17 -8.22
N ASP A 20 3.40 -5.64 -9.14
CA ASP A 20 3.36 -6.01 -10.57
C ASP A 20 3.57 -7.53 -10.80
N ASP A 21 4.24 -8.18 -9.84
CA ASP A 21 4.59 -9.59 -9.72
C ASP A 21 3.41 -10.49 -9.31
N GLY A 22 2.33 -9.90 -8.74
CA GLY A 22 1.04 -10.56 -8.51
C GLY A 22 0.46 -10.42 -7.11
N ASP A 23 1.29 -10.54 -6.08
CA ASP A 23 0.84 -10.53 -4.68
C ASP A 23 0.44 -9.14 -4.18
N ILE A 24 -0.24 -9.08 -3.04
CA ILE A 24 -0.73 -7.83 -2.44
C ILE A 24 0.03 -7.49 -1.16
N THR A 25 0.35 -6.22 -1.01
CA THR A 25 0.86 -5.62 0.22
C THR A 25 -0.17 -4.68 0.80
N VAL A 26 -0.40 -4.75 2.11
CA VAL A 26 -1.27 -3.82 2.84
C VAL A 26 -0.43 -2.98 3.78
N ALA A 27 -0.59 -1.67 3.69
CA ALA A 27 0.14 -0.71 4.50
C ALA A 27 -0.79 0.37 5.08
N GLU A 28 -0.46 0.84 6.27
CA GLU A 28 -1.05 2.00 6.92
C GLU A 28 -0.28 3.25 6.54
N LEU A 29 -0.98 4.34 6.23
CA LEU A 29 -0.41 5.66 6.02
C LEU A 29 -0.19 6.33 7.39
N LEU A 30 1.05 6.72 7.70
CA LEU A 30 1.41 7.36 8.97
C LEU A 30 1.29 8.90 8.94
N GLY A 31 0.58 9.44 7.96
CA GLY A 31 0.35 10.87 7.77
C GLY A 31 -0.90 11.16 6.94
N ASP A 32 -1.21 12.43 6.78
CA ASP A 32 -2.35 12.89 5.97
C ASP A 32 -1.95 12.95 4.49
N TYR A 33 -1.93 11.78 3.86
CA TYR A 33 -1.60 11.62 2.45
C TYR A 33 -2.85 11.33 1.63
N ASN A 34 -2.97 11.99 0.48
CA ASN A 34 -4.04 11.70 -0.45
C ASN A 34 -3.60 10.59 -1.41
N VAL A 35 -4.06 9.35 -1.19
CA VAL A 35 -3.80 8.20 -2.08
C VAL A 35 -5.10 7.77 -2.75
N ASP A 36 -5.07 7.59 -4.08
CA ASP A 36 -6.24 7.17 -4.86
C ASP A 36 -6.10 5.74 -5.41
N LEU A 37 -7.23 5.11 -5.72
CA LEU A 37 -7.23 3.85 -6.46
C LEU A 37 -6.50 4.04 -7.79
N ARG A 38 -5.71 3.04 -8.19
CA ARG A 38 -4.85 3.02 -9.39
C ARG A 38 -3.59 3.88 -9.30
N ASP A 39 -3.30 4.53 -8.17
CA ASP A 39 -2.00 5.16 -7.97
C ASP A 39 -0.86 4.15 -8.07
N ARG A 40 0.26 4.58 -8.68
CA ARG A 40 1.45 3.76 -8.86
C ARG A 40 2.41 4.01 -7.71
N ILE A 41 2.71 2.98 -6.94
CA ILE A 41 3.58 3.06 -5.78
C ILE A 41 4.92 2.38 -6.08
N ARG A 42 6.02 2.97 -5.60
CA ARG A 42 7.36 2.38 -5.61
C ARG A 42 7.92 2.36 -4.19
N GLY A 43 8.53 1.25 -3.79
CA GLY A 43 9.14 1.10 -2.47
C GLY A 43 9.64 -0.32 -2.26
N ASP A 44 10.07 -0.64 -1.03
CA ASP A 44 10.24 -2.02 -0.60
C ASP A 44 8.87 -2.59 -0.18
N LEU A 45 8.13 -3.14 -1.16
CA LEU A 45 6.76 -3.58 -0.95
C LEU A 45 6.67 -4.95 -0.26
N GLU A 46 7.79 -5.60 0.02
CA GLU A 46 7.84 -6.93 0.63
C GLU A 46 8.40 -6.92 2.07
N ALA A 47 8.86 -5.76 2.54
CA ALA A 47 9.26 -5.55 3.93
C ALA A 47 8.04 -5.37 4.86
N LEU A 48 8.16 -5.86 6.10
CA LEU A 48 7.20 -5.61 7.18
C LEU A 48 7.70 -4.48 8.08
N GLY A 49 6.77 -3.71 8.66
CA GLY A 49 7.10 -2.61 9.58
C GLY A 49 7.17 -1.25 8.90
N GLY A 50 7.91 -0.31 9.50
CA GLY A 50 8.00 1.07 9.02
C GLY A 50 8.82 1.18 7.74
N GLU A 51 8.29 1.85 6.72
CA GLU A 51 8.90 2.01 5.40
C GLU A 51 8.57 3.38 4.79
N TYR A 52 9.36 3.77 3.78
CA TYR A 52 9.04 4.92 2.93
C TYR A 52 8.68 4.45 1.52
N PHE A 53 7.45 4.72 1.12
CA PHE A 53 6.97 4.50 -0.24
C PHE A 53 6.97 5.80 -1.03
N TYR A 54 6.97 5.70 -2.36
CA TYR A 54 6.88 6.85 -3.25
C TYR A 54 5.70 6.66 -4.21
N ASN A 55 4.72 7.57 -4.14
CA ASN A 55 3.61 7.65 -5.07
C ASN A 55 4.08 8.31 -6.37
N LEU A 56 4.28 7.51 -7.41
CA LEU A 56 4.73 7.94 -8.73
C LEU A 56 3.68 8.77 -9.47
N THR A 57 2.39 8.55 -9.21
CA THR A 57 1.31 9.30 -9.86
C THR A 57 1.27 10.73 -9.34
N LYS A 58 1.45 10.90 -8.03
CA LYS A 58 1.32 12.19 -7.34
C LYS A 58 2.66 12.87 -7.04
N GLN A 59 3.77 12.17 -7.26
CA GLN A 59 5.13 12.63 -6.99
C GLN A 59 5.37 12.99 -5.52
N GLU A 60 4.88 12.14 -4.62
CA GLU A 60 4.89 12.33 -3.17
C GLU A 60 5.51 11.12 -2.45
N GLU A 61 6.29 11.36 -1.40
CA GLU A 61 6.78 10.32 -0.49
C GLU A 61 5.76 10.06 0.62
N LEU A 62 5.58 8.80 0.95
CA LEU A 62 4.61 8.32 1.93
C LEU A 62 5.37 7.61 3.05
N ASP A 63 5.22 8.10 4.28
CA ASP A 63 5.61 7.36 5.49
C ASP A 63 4.52 6.33 5.80
N VAL A 64 4.90 5.04 5.86
CA VAL A 64 3.95 3.94 5.98
C VAL A 64 4.38 2.90 7.01
N PHE A 65 3.41 2.15 7.52
CA PHE A 65 3.64 0.92 8.28
C PHE A 65 3.04 -0.28 7.54
N VAL A 66 3.89 -1.18 7.05
CA VAL A 66 3.46 -2.36 6.31
C VAL A 66 2.92 -3.42 7.27
N GLN A 67 1.63 -3.71 7.12
CA GLN A 67 0.84 -4.61 7.97
C GLN A 67 0.90 -6.07 7.46
N GLY A 68 1.09 -6.26 6.16
CA GLY A 68 1.19 -7.60 5.56
C GLY A 68 1.67 -7.56 4.12
N THR A 69 2.43 -8.58 3.73
CA THR A 69 3.00 -8.79 2.39
C THR A 69 2.65 -10.20 1.92
N GLY A 70 2.80 -10.50 0.61
CA GLY A 70 2.44 -11.81 0.05
C GLY A 70 0.95 -12.16 0.22
N CYS A 71 0.08 -11.16 0.33
CA CYS A 71 -1.34 -11.38 0.62
C CYS A 71 -2.09 -11.83 -0.63
N SER A 72 -2.98 -12.80 -0.44
CA SER A 72 -4.07 -13.05 -1.39
C SER A 72 -5.10 -11.91 -1.34
N ASP A 73 -5.94 -11.82 -2.37
CA ASP A 73 -7.11 -10.93 -2.38
C ASP A 73 -8.02 -11.10 -1.15
N HIS A 74 -8.13 -12.32 -0.60
CA HIS A 74 -8.93 -12.57 0.60
C HIS A 74 -8.26 -11.98 1.85
N ASN A 75 -6.97 -12.27 2.06
CA ASN A 75 -6.24 -11.79 3.24
C ASN A 75 -6.12 -10.26 3.23
N ALA A 76 -5.86 -9.67 2.06
CA ALA A 76 -5.79 -8.22 1.90
C ALA A 76 -7.12 -7.54 2.26
N ARG A 77 -8.27 -8.14 1.88
CA ARG A 77 -9.60 -7.64 2.26
C ARG A 77 -9.84 -7.70 3.77
N LEU A 78 -9.34 -8.72 4.46
CA LEU A 78 -9.47 -8.83 5.92
C LEU A 78 -8.64 -7.77 6.65
N LEU A 79 -7.42 -7.50 6.18
CA LEU A 79 -6.56 -6.45 6.74
C LEU A 79 -7.13 -5.04 6.46
N LEU A 80 -7.71 -4.85 5.27
CA LEU A 80 -8.35 -3.59 4.88
C LEU A 80 -9.71 -3.34 5.55
N ALA A 81 -10.35 -4.34 6.17
CA ALA A 81 -11.70 -4.21 6.72
C ALA A 81 -11.80 -3.18 7.85
#